data_AF-A0A383D8Y3-F1
#
_entry.id   AF-A0A383D8Y3-F1
#
_cell.length_a   1.000
_cell.length_b   1.000
_cell.length_c   1.000
_cell.angle_alpha   90.00
_cell.angle_beta   90.00
_cell.angle_gamma   90.00
#
_symmetry.space_group_name_H-M   'P 1'
#
loop_
_entity.id
_entity.type
_entity.pdbx_description
1 polymer ?
#
loop_
_entity_poly.entity_id
_entity_poly.type
_entity_poly.pdbx_seq_one_letter_code
_entity_poly.pdbx_strand_id
1 'polypeptide(L)'
;MIDIAADAGADLVKFQTFTAETLVTEIADKADYQKKLSKQGESQFEMIKKLELNRSSHKVLIQYCEKKNIQFLSTAFDHESIDLLAEMNIPFYKISSGEITNLPYLRHVGRM
;
A
#
# COMPACT_ATOMS: atom_id res chain seq x y z
N MET A 1 1.88 -11.92 9.92
CA MET A 1 2.91 -10.88 9.71
C MET A 1 2.89 -9.85 10.83
N ILE A 2 1.74 -9.26 11.16
CA ILE A 2 1.63 -8.29 12.27
C ILE A 2 2.12 -8.91 13.60
N ASP A 3 1.71 -10.13 13.93
CA ASP A 3 2.17 -10.83 15.14
C ASP A 3 3.70 -10.93 15.20
N ILE A 4 4.33 -11.45 14.15
CA ILE A 4 5.79 -11.60 14.08
C ILE A 4 6.49 -10.24 14.18
N ALA A 5 5.95 -9.18 13.59
CA ALA A 5 6.52 -7.84 13.68
C ALA A 5 6.44 -7.30 15.11
N ALA A 6 5.29 -7.47 15.78
CA ALA A 6 5.10 -7.06 17.17
C ALA A 6 5.99 -7.87 18.12
N ASP A 7 6.06 -9.19 17.95
CA ASP A 7 6.90 -10.09 18.76
C ASP A 7 8.39 -9.79 18.58
N ALA A 8 8.80 -9.31 17.40
CA ALA A 8 10.16 -8.84 17.13
C ALA A 8 10.47 -7.45 17.71
N GLY A 9 9.48 -6.76 18.29
CA GLY A 9 9.63 -5.43 18.88
C GLY A 9 9.63 -4.28 17.87
N ALA A 10 9.02 -4.46 16.69
CA ALA A 10 8.89 -3.37 15.72
C ALA A 10 7.88 -2.31 16.19
N ASP A 11 8.21 -1.03 15.96
CA ASP A 11 7.33 0.10 16.30
C ASP A 11 6.15 0.24 15.33
N LEU A 12 6.40 0.00 14.04
CA LEU A 12 5.41 0.10 12.97
C LEU A 12 5.47 -1.08 12.00
N VAL A 13 4.31 -1.47 11.48
CA VAL A 13 4.19 -2.38 10.34
C VAL A 13 3.59 -1.62 9.16
N LYS A 14 4.31 -1.66 8.02
CA LYS A 14 3.96 -0.86 6.84
C LYS A 14 3.30 -1.69 5.75
N PHE A 15 2.14 -1.23 5.29
CA PHE A 15 1.40 -1.77 4.14
C PHE A 15 1.56 -0.88 2.90
N GLN A 16 0.85 -1.21 1.84
CA GLN A 16 0.69 -0.42 0.63
C GLN A 16 -0.80 -0.30 0.31
N THR A 17 -1.22 0.89 -0.09
CA THR A 17 -2.61 1.21 -0.42
C THR A 17 -2.64 1.76 -1.83
N PHE A 18 -3.31 1.06 -2.73
CA PHE A 18 -3.38 1.40 -4.14
C PHE A 18 -4.63 0.79 -4.75
N THR A 19 -5.06 1.38 -5.86
CA THR A 19 -5.97 0.76 -6.83
C THR A 19 -5.15 0.33 -8.05
N ALA A 20 -5.33 -0.90 -8.52
CA ALA A 20 -4.56 -1.48 -9.61
C ALA A 20 -4.84 -0.73 -10.92
N GLU A 21 -6.10 -0.33 -11.14
CA GLU A 21 -6.56 0.44 -12.29
C GLU A 21 -5.88 1.81 -12.40
N THR A 22 -5.47 2.41 -11.27
CA THR A 22 -4.76 3.70 -11.26
C THR A 22 -3.24 3.53 -11.28
N LEU A 23 -2.73 2.36 -10.87
CA LEU A 23 -1.30 2.13 -10.67
C LEU A 23 -0.58 1.51 -11.89
N VAL A 24 -1.23 0.62 -12.65
CA VAL A 24 -0.59 -0.03 -13.80
C VAL A 24 -1.55 -0.17 -14.99
N THR A 25 -0.99 -0.18 -16.19
CA THR A 25 -1.75 -0.48 -17.41
C THR A 25 -2.00 -1.98 -17.53
N GLU A 26 -3.09 -2.39 -18.18
CA GLU A 26 -3.42 -3.81 -18.42
C GLU A 26 -2.33 -4.56 -19.18
N ILE A 27 -1.62 -3.87 -20.08
CA ILE A 27 -0.54 -4.42 -20.91
C ILE A 27 0.84 -4.31 -20.25
N ALA A 28 0.92 -3.87 -19.00
CA ALA A 28 2.19 -3.72 -18.32
C ALA A 28 2.85 -5.09 -18.15
N ASP A 29 4.08 -5.20 -18.63
CA ASP A 29 4.88 -6.39 -18.43
C ASP A 29 5.34 -6.50 -16.97
N LYS A 30 5.39 -7.73 -16.47
CA LYS A 30 6.00 -8.03 -15.18
C LYS A 30 7.49 -7.75 -15.22
N ALA A 31 8.04 -7.25 -14.13
CA ALA A 31 9.49 -7.20 -13.97
C ALA A 31 10.08 -8.63 -13.94
N ASP A 32 11.35 -8.79 -14.33
CA ASP A 32 11.96 -10.11 -14.47
C ASP A 32 11.94 -10.95 -13.19
N TYR A 33 12.08 -10.32 -12.02
CA TYR A 33 11.99 -11.01 -10.74
C TYR A 33 10.55 -11.48 -10.44
N GLN A 34 9.53 -10.75 -10.88
CA GLN A 34 8.12 -11.12 -10.73
C GLN A 34 7.75 -12.28 -11.66
N LYS A 35 8.30 -12.31 -12.88
CA LYS A 35 8.14 -13.43 -13.82
C LYS A 35 8.63 -14.76 -13.23
N LYS A 36 9.69 -14.73 -12.40
CA LYS A 36 10.23 -15.92 -11.71
C LYS A 36 9.37 -16.41 -10.54
N LEU A 37 8.62 -15.51 -9.90
CA LEU A 37 7.91 -15.78 -8.64
C LEU A 37 6.39 -15.95 -8.80
N SER A 38 5.82 -15.51 -9.92
CA SER A 38 4.39 -15.54 -10.18
C SER A 38 4.01 -16.62 -11.19
N LYS A 39 2.71 -16.92 -11.29
CA LYS A 39 2.20 -17.89 -12.27
C LYS A 39 2.54 -17.43 -13.69
N GLN A 40 3.01 -18.37 -14.52
CA GLN A 40 3.20 -18.14 -15.95
C GLN A 40 1.87 -17.75 -16.60
N GLY A 41 1.88 -16.69 -17.42
CA GLY A 41 0.71 -16.22 -18.18
C GLY A 41 -0.16 -15.16 -17.50
N GLU A 42 0.10 -14.82 -16.24
CA GLU A 42 -0.63 -13.74 -15.55
C GLU A 42 0.03 -12.37 -15.82
N SER A 43 -0.76 -11.33 -16.10
CA SER A 43 -0.26 -9.96 -16.33
C SER A 43 0.16 -9.26 -15.03
N GLN A 44 0.89 -8.14 -15.13
CA GLN A 44 1.22 -7.33 -13.94
C GLN A 44 -0.05 -6.82 -13.25
N PHE A 45 -1.03 -6.36 -14.03
CA PHE A 45 -2.32 -5.89 -13.53
C PHE A 45 -3.06 -6.98 -12.73
N GLU A 46 -3.21 -8.18 -13.29
CA GLU A 46 -3.90 -9.29 -12.62
C GLU A 46 -3.23 -9.68 -11.29
N MET A 47 -1.90 -9.64 -11.26
CA MET A 47 -1.13 -9.92 -10.05
C MET A 47 -1.39 -8.88 -8.97
N ILE A 48 -1.27 -7.58 -9.30
CA ILE A 48 -1.45 -6.53 -8.28
C ILE A 48 -2.90 -6.36 -7.86
N LYS A 49 -3.87 -6.65 -8.73
CA LYS A 49 -5.30 -6.58 -8.42
C LYS A 49 -5.66 -7.50 -7.25
N LYS A 50 -5.00 -8.65 -7.15
CA LYS A 50 -5.19 -9.62 -6.04
C LYS A 50 -4.59 -9.14 -4.72
N LEU A 51 -3.69 -8.17 -4.76
CA LEU A 51 -2.99 -7.63 -3.60
C LEU A 51 -3.65 -6.36 -3.06
N GLU A 52 -4.68 -5.84 -3.74
CA GLU A 52 -5.44 -4.69 -3.27
C GLU A 52 -6.09 -4.96 -1.92
N LEU A 53 -6.02 -3.97 -1.04
CA LEU A 53 -6.71 -3.95 0.23
C LEU A 53 -7.84 -2.92 0.15
N ASN A 54 -9.08 -3.38 0.27
CA ASN A 54 -10.21 -2.47 0.35
C ASN A 54 -10.28 -1.77 1.72
N ARG A 55 -11.22 -0.83 1.88
CA ARG A 55 -11.42 -0.08 3.12
C ARG A 55 -11.70 -0.96 4.34
N SER A 56 -12.47 -2.05 4.19
CA SER A 56 -12.78 -2.92 5.34
C SER A 56 -11.55 -3.71 5.78
N SER A 57 -10.72 -4.17 4.85
CA SER A 57 -9.44 -4.80 5.16
C SER A 57 -8.51 -3.86 5.93
N HIS A 58 -8.41 -2.58 5.53
CA HIS A 58 -7.63 -1.59 6.27
C HIS A 58 -8.13 -1.41 7.71
N LYS A 59 -9.44 -1.30 7.92
CA LYS A 59 -10.03 -1.19 9.27
C LYS A 59 -9.66 -2.39 10.15
N VAL A 60 -9.75 -3.60 9.59
CA VAL A 60 -9.37 -4.84 10.31
C VAL A 60 -7.89 -4.82 10.66
N LEU A 61 -7.02 -4.42 9.73
CA LEU A 61 -5.57 -4.36 9.96
C LEU A 61 -5.19 -3.33 11.01
N ILE A 62 -5.77 -2.12 10.97
CA ILE A 62 -5.53 -1.05 11.96
C ILE A 62 -5.95 -1.54 13.35
N GLN A 63 -7.16 -2.07 13.49
CA GLN A 63 -7.66 -2.62 14.76
C GLN A 63 -6.80 -3.78 15.27
N TYR A 64 -6.25 -4.59 14.37
CA TYR A 64 -5.36 -5.68 14.78
C TYR A 64 -3.99 -5.16 15.24
N CYS A 65 -3.46 -4.13 14.59
CA CYS A 65 -2.23 -3.46 15.02
C CYS A 65 -2.39 -2.84 16.43
N GLU A 66 -3.51 -2.16 16.69
CA GLU A 66 -3.86 -1.63 18.01
C GLU A 66 -3.86 -2.71 19.09
N LYS A 67 -4.50 -3.86 18.82
CA LYS A 67 -4.52 -5.01 19.75
C LYS A 67 -3.14 -5.59 20.02
N LYS A 68 -2.21 -5.45 19.07
CA LYS A 68 -0.84 -5.97 19.15
C LYS A 68 0.17 -4.93 19.64
N ASN A 69 -0.28 -3.73 20.00
CA ASN A 69 0.54 -2.63 20.45
C ASN A 69 1.69 -2.30 19.47
N ILE A 70 1.37 -2.31 18.17
CA ILE A 70 2.25 -1.89 17.07
C ILE A 70 1.49 -0.89 16.21
N GLN A 71 2.15 0.13 15.65
CA GLN A 71 1.46 1.12 14.83
C GLN A 71 1.28 0.65 13.38
N PHE A 72 0.15 1.00 12.79
CA PHE A 72 -0.10 0.81 11.37
C PHE A 72 0.50 1.97 10.57
N LEU A 73 1.17 1.66 9.46
CA LEU A 73 1.57 2.63 8.45
C LEU A 73 1.21 2.11 7.06
N SER A 74 0.98 3.01 6.10
CA SER A 74 0.87 2.63 4.69
C SER A 74 1.53 3.65 3.76
N THR A 75 1.77 3.22 2.52
CA THR A 75 2.19 4.06 1.40
C THR A 75 1.02 4.09 0.41
N ALA A 76 0.42 5.26 0.22
CA ALA A 76 -0.59 5.47 -0.82
C ALA A 76 0.07 5.68 -2.19
N PHE A 77 -0.52 5.17 -3.26
CA PHE A 77 0.01 5.31 -4.63
C PHE A 77 -0.89 6.11 -5.59
N ASP A 78 -2.05 6.56 -5.11
CA ASP A 78 -2.98 7.40 -5.86
C ASP A 78 -3.71 8.37 -4.91
N HIS A 79 -4.44 9.35 -5.46
CA HIS A 79 -5.14 10.37 -4.67
C HIS A 79 -6.22 9.78 -3.76
N GLU A 80 -7.00 8.81 -4.25
CA GLU A 80 -8.03 8.14 -3.46
C GLU A 80 -7.44 7.39 -2.26
N SER A 81 -6.28 6.75 -2.45
CA SER A 81 -5.54 6.08 -1.40
C SER A 81 -4.97 7.07 -0.38
N ILE A 82 -4.56 8.27 -0.79
CA ILE A 82 -4.14 9.34 0.13
C ILE A 82 -5.33 9.74 1.00
N ASP A 83 -6.48 10.04 0.38
CA ASP A 83 -7.68 10.47 1.08
C ASP A 83 -8.19 9.38 2.04
N LEU A 84 -8.14 8.11 1.63
CA LEU A 84 -8.49 6.97 2.47
C LEU A 84 -7.63 6.92 3.75
N LEU A 85 -6.32 7.09 3.63
CA LEU A 85 -5.41 7.06 4.78
C LEU A 85 -5.58 8.30 5.67
N ALA A 86 -5.88 9.46 5.09
CA ALA A 86 -6.21 10.69 5.82
C ALA A 86 -7.47 10.50 6.67
N GLU A 87 -8.55 9.97 6.08
CA GLU A 87 -9.80 9.66 6.78
C GLU A 87 -9.62 8.62 7.92
N MET A 88 -8.64 7.73 7.78
CA MET A 88 -8.28 6.76 8.80
C MET A 88 -7.38 7.33 9.90
N ASN A 89 -7.05 8.62 9.84
CA ASN A 89 -6.17 9.33 10.79
C ASN A 89 -4.77 8.68 10.91
N ILE A 90 -4.21 8.19 9.80
CA ILE A 90 -2.85 7.67 9.80
C ILE A 90 -1.86 8.85 9.92
N PRO A 91 -0.98 8.89 10.94
CA PRO A 91 -0.23 10.10 11.29
C PRO A 91 0.94 10.42 10.35
N PHE A 92 1.31 9.50 9.45
CA PHE A 92 2.47 9.66 8.58
C PHE A 92 2.14 9.32 7.13
N TYR A 93 2.65 10.14 6.22
CA TYR A 93 2.66 9.85 4.79
C TYR A 93 4.03 9.34 4.36
N LYS A 94 4.12 8.06 4.03
CA LYS A 94 5.33 7.51 3.41
C LYS A 94 5.25 7.68 1.89
N ILE A 95 6.16 8.46 1.31
CA ILE A 95 6.29 8.65 -0.14
C ILE A 95 7.15 7.56 -0.75
N SER A 96 6.66 6.83 -1.75
CA SER A 96 7.44 5.82 -2.48
C SER A 96 8.49 6.50 -3.37
N SER A 97 9.62 5.82 -3.67
CA SER A 97 10.61 6.37 -4.59
C SER A 97 10.07 6.52 -6.02
N GLY A 98 9.10 5.70 -6.43
CA GLY A 98 8.40 5.84 -7.71
C GLY A 98 7.61 7.14 -7.80
N GLU A 99 7.12 7.65 -6.67
CA GLU A 99 6.31 8.87 -6.61
C GLU A 99 7.11 10.15 -6.33
N ILE A 100 8.44 10.07 -6.15
CA ILE A 100 9.26 11.21 -5.70
C ILE A 100 9.29 12.37 -6.71
N THR A 101 8.98 12.11 -7.98
CA THR A 101 8.88 13.13 -9.05
C THR A 101 7.44 13.41 -9.48
N ASN A 102 6.45 12.75 -8.88
CA ASN A 102 5.04 12.93 -9.21
C ASN A 102 4.49 14.19 -8.53
N LEU A 103 4.72 15.35 -9.14
CA LEU A 103 4.32 16.64 -8.58
C LEU A 103 2.82 16.74 -8.22
N PRO A 104 1.87 16.27 -9.07
CA PRO A 104 0.45 16.24 -8.68
C PRO A 104 0.17 15.41 -7.42
N TYR A 105 0.78 14.23 -7.29
CA TYR A 105 0.68 13.39 -6.10
C TYR A 105 1.26 14.09 -4.85
N LEU A 106 2.47 14.65 -4.95
CA LEU A 106 3.14 15.32 -3.83
C LEU A 106 2.37 16.55 -3.35
N ARG A 107 1.78 17.33 -4.28
CA ARG A 107 0.92 18.47 -3.93
C ARG A 107 -0.38 18.03 -3.25
N HIS A 108 -0.90 16.85 -3.59
CA HIS A 108 -2.09 16.30 -2.92
C HIS A 108 -1.76 15.92 -1.48
N VAL A 109 -0.68 15.16 -1.26
CA VAL A 109 -0.19 14.83 0.10
C VAL A 109 0.07 16.09 0.93
N GLY A 110 0.73 17.10 0.36
CA GLY A 110 1.05 18.34 1.08
C GLY A 110 -0.14 19.23 1.45
N ARG A 111 -1.37 18.88 1.04
CA ARG A 111 -2.61 19.58 1.39
C ARG A 111 -3.45 18.87 2.45
N MET A 112 -3.07 17.63 2.81
CA MET A 112 -3.74 16.84 3.83
C MET A 112 -3.53 17.39 5.24
#